data_AF-A0A257P7E6-F1
#
_entry.id   AF-A0A257P7E6-F1
#
_cell.length_a   1.000
_cell.length_b   1.000
_cell.length_c   1.000
_cell.angle_alpha   90.00
_cell.angle_beta   90.00
_cell.angle_gamma   90.00
#
_symmetry.space_group_name_H-M   'P 1'
#
loop_
_entity.id
_entity.type
_entity.pdbx_description
1 polymer ?
#
loop_
_entity_poly.entity_id
_entity_poly.type
_entity_poly.pdbx_seq_one_letter_code
_entity_poly.pdbx_strand_id
1 'polypeptide(L)'
;MVFPFHNNAIGNTDYSTIDYETILKKSNGSPGVNASEWAFMQQEFEYAGFLDKEMLKADITKIFSKLKDKTVIVLMLNTKIFGEKAAQRDWIKSLFTNINNVVGPLADAFGCYKIDINDIVLSVDDLVNPSEDPGVHYKREVYLKLADQIAETCENIAKKQLCNSHTLL
;
A
#
# COMPACT_ATOMS: atom_id res chain seq x y z
N MET A 1 -19.00 -4.25 -1.29
CA MET A 1 -18.45 -4.55 0.05
C MET A 1 -17.23 -5.42 -0.19
N VAL A 2 -16.04 -4.99 0.23
CA VAL A 2 -14.79 -5.77 0.06
C VAL A 2 -14.57 -6.54 1.35
N PHE A 3 -14.62 -7.87 1.31
CA PHE A 3 -14.36 -8.70 2.47
C PHE A 3 -12.85 -8.93 2.62
N PRO A 4 -12.24 -8.57 3.77
CA PRO A 4 -10.84 -8.86 4.02
C PRO A 4 -10.74 -10.33 4.44
N PHE A 5 -10.36 -11.21 3.52
CA PHE A 5 -9.84 -12.51 3.93
C PHE A 5 -8.52 -12.26 4.67
N HIS A 6 -8.54 -12.35 6.00
CA HIS A 6 -7.34 -12.40 6.84
C HIS A 6 -6.58 -13.74 6.74
N ASN A 7 -7.00 -14.62 5.82
CA ASN A 7 -6.33 -15.89 5.63
C ASN A 7 -5.29 -15.79 4.51
N ASN A 8 -4.04 -15.57 4.92
CA ASN A 8 -2.83 -15.52 4.08
C ASN A 8 -2.51 -16.83 3.31
N ALA A 9 -3.43 -17.81 3.30
CA ALA A 9 -3.21 -19.13 2.71
C ALA A 9 -3.20 -19.13 1.17
N ILE A 10 -3.73 -18.08 0.52
CA ILE A 10 -4.02 -18.10 -0.91
C ILE A 10 -3.74 -16.73 -1.57
N GLY A 11 -2.50 -16.25 -1.46
CA GLY A 11 -2.09 -15.07 -2.22
C GLY A 11 -2.33 -15.26 -3.73
N ASN A 12 -2.83 -14.21 -4.41
CA ASN A 12 -2.98 -14.15 -5.88
C ASN A 12 -3.92 -15.19 -6.54
N THR A 13 -5.00 -15.62 -5.89
CA THR A 13 -5.98 -16.51 -6.56
C THR A 13 -7.34 -15.84 -6.71
N ASP A 14 -7.92 -15.99 -7.89
CA ASP A 14 -9.32 -15.65 -8.14
C ASP A 14 -10.23 -16.56 -7.33
N TYR A 15 -10.73 -16.04 -6.21
CA TYR A 15 -11.59 -16.77 -5.28
C TYR A 15 -12.93 -17.17 -5.89
N SER A 16 -13.37 -16.54 -7.00
CA SER A 16 -14.55 -16.99 -7.74
C SER A 16 -14.34 -18.34 -8.44
N THR A 17 -13.07 -18.77 -8.61
CA THR A 17 -12.71 -20.01 -9.30
C THR A 17 -12.27 -21.15 -8.38
N ILE A 18 -12.23 -20.92 -7.06
CA ILE A 18 -11.74 -21.92 -6.10
C ILE A 18 -12.91 -22.64 -5.44
N ASP A 19 -12.95 -23.97 -5.51
CA ASP A 19 -13.94 -24.75 -4.77
C ASP A 19 -13.68 -24.76 -3.25
N TYR A 20 -14.73 -25.04 -2.48
CA TYR A 20 -14.65 -25.06 -1.02
C TYR A 20 -13.65 -26.11 -0.49
N GLU A 21 -13.50 -27.25 -1.18
CA GLU A 21 -12.55 -28.30 -0.78
C GLU A 21 -11.09 -27.82 -0.86
N THR A 22 -10.76 -27.04 -1.88
CA THR A 22 -9.45 -26.43 -2.05
C THR A 22 -9.17 -25.40 -0.95
N ILE A 23 -10.17 -24.57 -0.60
CA ILE A 23 -10.09 -23.62 0.51
C ILE A 23 -9.87 -24.35 1.84
N LEU A 24 -10.63 -25.41 2.09
CA LEU A 24 -10.55 -26.26 3.28
C LEU A 24 -9.15 -26.87 3.42
N LYS A 25 -8.59 -27.42 2.33
CA LYS A 25 -7.25 -27.99 2.30
C LYS A 25 -6.16 -26.94 2.55
N LYS A 26 -6.24 -25.78 1.90
CA LYS A 26 -5.25 -24.70 2.04
C LYS A 26 -5.31 -24.03 3.42
N SER A 27 -6.44 -24.12 4.10
CA SER A 27 -6.65 -23.55 5.45
C SER A 27 -6.46 -24.58 6.57
N ASN A 28 -5.81 -25.72 6.31
CA ASN A 28 -5.63 -26.82 7.27
C ASN A 28 -6.94 -27.24 7.97
N GLY A 29 -8.05 -27.28 7.22
CA GLY A 29 -9.36 -27.68 7.73
C GLY A 29 -10.15 -26.58 8.43
N SER A 30 -9.63 -25.35 8.56
CA SER A 30 -10.30 -24.25 9.28
C SER A 30 -10.34 -22.94 8.47
N PRO A 31 -11.18 -22.87 7.41
CA PRO A 31 -11.23 -21.71 6.53
C PRO A 31 -12.00 -20.50 7.09
N GLY A 32 -12.66 -20.63 8.25
CA GLY A 32 -13.42 -19.55 8.87
C GLY A 32 -14.77 -19.23 8.21
N VAL A 33 -15.15 -20.00 7.20
CA VAL A 33 -16.44 -19.97 6.50
C VAL A 33 -16.87 -21.40 6.21
N ASN A 34 -18.17 -21.68 6.19
CA ASN A 34 -18.70 -22.98 5.80
C ASN A 34 -18.97 -23.07 4.27
N ALA A 35 -19.32 -24.26 3.78
CA ALA A 35 -19.54 -24.50 2.35
C ALA A 35 -20.67 -23.63 1.76
N SER A 36 -21.75 -23.40 2.51
CA SER A 36 -22.86 -22.55 2.05
C SER A 36 -22.51 -21.07 2.01
N GLU A 37 -21.74 -20.59 2.99
CA GLU A 37 -21.21 -19.22 3.01
C GLU A 37 -20.22 -18.99 1.86
N TRP A 38 -19.40 -20.00 1.54
CA TRP A 38 -18.52 -19.95 0.38
C TRP A 38 -19.29 -19.91 -0.94
N ALA A 39 -20.31 -20.76 -1.09
CA ALA A 39 -21.16 -20.77 -2.29
C ALA A 39 -21.90 -19.43 -2.47
N PHE A 40 -22.43 -18.86 -1.38
CA PHE A 40 -23.03 -17.53 -1.39
C PHE A 40 -22.03 -16.47 -1.82
N MET A 41 -20.80 -16.52 -1.28
CA MET A 41 -19.73 -15.59 -1.66
C MET A 41 -19.40 -15.64 -3.16
N GLN A 42 -19.43 -16.81 -3.77
CA GLN A 42 -19.17 -16.98 -5.21
C GLN A 42 -20.34 -16.57 -6.11
N GLN A 43 -21.58 -16.61 -5.60
CA GLN A 43 -22.77 -16.27 -6.37
C GLN A 43 -23.08 -14.77 -6.33
N GLU A 44 -22.85 -14.14 -5.18
CA GLU A 44 -23.30 -12.76 -4.92
C GLU A 44 -22.21 -11.71 -5.12
N PHE A 45 -20.94 -12.12 -5.17
CA PHE A 45 -19.82 -11.19 -5.32
C PHE A 45 -18.95 -11.54 -6.52
N GLU A 46 -18.58 -10.52 -7.28
CA GLU A 46 -17.59 -10.62 -8.36
C GLU A 46 -16.18 -10.49 -7.79
N TYR A 47 -15.29 -11.37 -8.23
CA TYR A 47 -13.86 -11.21 -7.95
C TYR A 47 -13.34 -10.00 -8.73
N ALA A 48 -13.05 -8.91 -8.02
CA ALA A 48 -12.58 -7.66 -8.61
C ALA A 48 -11.14 -7.70 -9.15
N GLY A 49 -10.50 -8.88 -9.19
CA GLY A 49 -9.21 -9.04 -9.85
C GLY A 49 -8.01 -8.50 -9.07
N PHE A 50 -6.87 -8.57 -9.75
CA PHE A 50 -5.62 -7.92 -9.34
C PHE A 50 -5.74 -6.40 -9.42
N LEU A 51 -4.74 -5.68 -8.90
CA LEU A 51 -4.66 -4.22 -9.02
C LEU A 51 -4.88 -3.77 -10.47
N ASP A 52 -6.05 -3.20 -10.75
CA ASP A 52 -6.34 -2.51 -12.00
C ASP A 52 -5.58 -1.18 -12.00
N LYS A 53 -4.53 -1.11 -12.82
CA LYS A 53 -3.65 0.06 -12.91
C LYS A 53 -4.35 1.28 -13.51
N GLU A 54 -5.30 1.06 -14.43
CA GLU A 54 -6.02 2.17 -15.05
C GLU A 54 -7.08 2.72 -14.10
N MET A 55 -7.78 1.85 -13.36
CA MET A 55 -8.67 2.29 -12.29
C MET A 55 -7.91 3.04 -11.18
N LEU A 56 -6.78 2.48 -10.71
CA LEU A 56 -5.91 3.15 -9.73
C LEU A 56 -5.48 4.53 -10.24
N LYS A 57 -5.02 4.62 -11.49
CA LYS A 57 -4.58 5.88 -12.11
C LYS A 57 -5.72 6.90 -12.16
N ALA A 58 -6.92 6.48 -12.56
CA ALA A 58 -8.10 7.34 -12.61
C ALA A 58 -8.48 7.87 -11.22
N ASP A 59 -8.47 7.00 -10.21
CA ASP A 59 -8.81 7.36 -8.83
C ASP A 59 -7.80 8.33 -8.22
N ILE A 60 -6.50 8.05 -8.37
CA ILE A 60 -5.43 8.90 -7.85
C ILE A 60 -5.45 10.27 -8.56
N THR A 61 -5.65 10.29 -9.88
CA THR A 61 -5.80 11.54 -10.64
C THR A 61 -6.96 12.39 -10.12
N LYS A 62 -8.10 11.74 -9.82
CA LYS A 62 -9.28 12.41 -9.26
C LYS A 62 -9.02 12.95 -7.87
N ILE A 63 -8.29 12.21 -7.03
CA ILE A 63 -7.89 12.65 -5.69
C ILE A 63 -6.97 13.87 -5.78
N PHE A 64 -5.89 13.81 -6.57
CA PHE A 64 -4.95 14.93 -6.71
C PHE A 64 -5.61 16.17 -7.32
N SER A 65 -6.49 15.99 -8.31
CA SER A 65 -7.25 17.11 -8.88
C SER A 65 -8.15 17.81 -7.87
N LYS A 66 -8.77 17.06 -6.95
CA LYS A 66 -9.57 17.63 -5.85
C LYS A 66 -8.71 18.36 -4.80
N LEU A 67 -7.45 17.98 -4.68
CA LEU A 67 -6.51 18.55 -3.71
C LEU A 67 -5.54 19.57 -4.32
N LYS A 68 -5.77 20.00 -5.58
CA LYS A 68 -4.84 20.86 -6.34
C LYS A 68 -4.44 22.17 -5.64
N ASP A 69 -5.32 22.71 -4.79
CA ASP A 69 -5.09 23.97 -4.06
C ASP A 69 -4.53 23.71 -2.65
N LYS A 70 -4.13 22.47 -2.35
CA LYS A 70 -3.54 22.05 -1.08
C LYS A 70 -2.11 21.58 -1.31
N THR A 71 -1.29 21.70 -0.27
CA THR A 71 -0.03 20.99 -0.20
C THR A 71 -0.30 19.51 0.05
N VAL A 72 0.14 18.66 -0.87
CA VAL A 72 0.01 17.21 -0.76
C VAL A 72 1.39 16.59 -0.64
N ILE A 73 1.57 15.76 0.39
CA ILE A 73 2.76 14.92 0.60
C ILE A 73 2.32 13.48 0.40
N VAL A 74 2.95 12.79 -0.54
CA VAL A 74 2.71 11.38 -0.85
C VAL A 74 3.81 10.54 -0.22
N LEU A 75 3.41 9.59 0.61
CA LEU A 75 4.33 8.62 1.21
C LEU A 75 4.39 7.40 0.27
N MET A 76 5.55 7.15 -0.33
CA MET A 76 5.74 6.02 -1.24
C MET A 76 5.86 4.72 -0.44
N LEU A 77 5.39 3.62 -1.00
CA LEU A 77 5.41 2.31 -0.35
C LEU A 77 6.80 1.68 -0.39
N ASN A 78 7.07 0.77 0.56
CA ASN A 78 8.33 0.05 0.66
C ASN A 78 8.47 -0.97 -0.48
N THR A 79 9.60 -0.99 -1.17
CA THR A 79 9.82 -1.90 -2.31
C THR A 79 11.15 -2.64 -2.21
N LYS A 80 11.92 -2.40 -1.14
CA LYS A 80 13.28 -2.95 -0.99
C LYS A 80 13.37 -3.99 0.11
N ILE A 81 12.95 -3.66 1.32
CA ILE A 81 13.26 -4.43 2.53
C ILE A 81 12.01 -5.16 3.02
N PHE A 82 12.04 -6.48 3.08
CA PHE A 82 10.88 -7.28 3.50
C PHE A 82 11.31 -8.40 4.44
N GLY A 83 10.36 -8.92 5.21
CA GLY A 83 10.58 -10.01 6.16
C GLY A 83 10.98 -11.34 5.51
N GLU A 84 11.33 -12.31 6.34
CA GLU A 84 11.89 -13.61 5.96
C GLU A 84 10.85 -14.57 5.34
N LYS A 85 9.55 -14.29 5.48
CA LYS A 85 8.49 -15.09 4.86
C LYS A 85 8.48 -14.93 3.33
N ALA A 86 9.27 -15.78 2.67
CA ALA A 86 9.50 -15.78 1.22
C ALA A 86 8.21 -15.84 0.39
N ALA A 87 7.22 -16.64 0.79
CA ALA A 87 5.98 -16.83 0.04
C ALA A 87 5.12 -15.55 -0.05
N GLN A 88 5.28 -14.61 0.89
CA GLN A 88 4.49 -13.39 0.94
C GLN A 88 5.25 -12.15 0.45
N ARG A 89 6.57 -12.17 0.59
CA ARG A 89 7.43 -11.06 0.19
C ARG A 89 7.25 -10.65 -1.27
N ASP A 90 7.32 -11.62 -2.18
CA ASP A 90 7.45 -11.31 -3.61
C ASP A 90 6.14 -10.71 -4.18
N TRP A 91 4.98 -11.14 -3.67
CA TRP A 91 3.70 -10.55 -4.07
C TRP A 91 3.51 -9.16 -3.49
N ILE A 92 3.83 -8.91 -2.22
CA ILE A 92 3.71 -7.58 -1.60
C ILE A 92 4.66 -6.62 -2.29
N LYS A 93 5.90 -7.05 -2.50
CA LYS A 93 6.89 -6.27 -3.23
C LYS A 93 6.39 -5.89 -4.62
N SER A 94 5.85 -6.86 -5.37
CA SER A 94 5.27 -6.61 -6.70
C SER A 94 4.10 -5.63 -6.63
N LEU A 95 3.19 -5.80 -5.67
CA LEU A 95 2.05 -4.91 -5.48
C LEU A 95 2.49 -3.48 -5.15
N PHE A 96 3.35 -3.31 -4.14
CA PHE A 96 3.84 -1.99 -3.71
C PHE A 96 4.64 -1.30 -4.82
N THR A 97 5.45 -2.07 -5.57
CA THR A 97 6.15 -1.56 -6.75
C THR A 97 5.17 -1.10 -7.83
N ASN A 98 4.13 -1.88 -8.13
CA ASN A 98 3.13 -1.52 -9.12
C ASN A 98 2.33 -0.28 -8.73
N ILE A 99 1.98 -0.13 -7.44
CA ILE A 99 1.32 1.08 -6.93
C ILE A 99 2.25 2.28 -7.08
N ASN A 100 3.50 2.18 -6.61
CA ASN A 100 4.47 3.28 -6.70
C ASN A 100 4.73 3.71 -8.15
N ASN A 101 4.77 2.77 -9.09
CA ASN A 101 4.95 3.05 -10.52
C ASN A 101 3.79 3.84 -11.15
N VAL A 102 2.59 3.76 -10.56
CA VAL A 102 1.43 4.58 -10.99
C VAL A 102 1.40 5.90 -10.22
N VAL A 103 1.49 5.84 -8.90
CA VAL A 103 1.31 7.02 -8.02
C VAL A 103 2.47 8.00 -8.13
N GLY A 104 3.72 7.51 -8.23
CA GLY A 104 4.92 8.35 -8.24
C GLY A 104 4.93 9.36 -9.40
N PRO A 105 4.77 8.92 -10.67
CA PRO A 105 4.69 9.84 -11.81
C PRO A 105 3.51 10.80 -11.75
N LEU A 106 2.36 10.35 -11.22
CA LEU A 106 1.19 11.23 -11.03
C LEU A 106 1.48 12.30 -9.98
N ALA A 107 2.12 11.95 -8.87
CA ALA A 107 2.50 12.91 -7.84
C ALA A 107 3.43 13.98 -8.41
N ASP A 108 4.41 13.61 -9.25
CA ASP A 108 5.26 14.57 -9.96
C ASP A 108 4.45 15.48 -10.89
N ALA A 109 3.56 14.90 -11.70
CA ALA A 109 2.73 15.66 -12.65
C ALA A 109 1.79 16.67 -11.98
N PHE A 110 1.33 16.38 -10.76
CA PHE A 110 0.50 17.26 -9.95
C PHE A 110 1.28 18.17 -9.01
N GLY A 111 2.62 18.15 -9.05
CA GLY A 111 3.47 18.98 -8.18
C GLY A 111 3.39 18.61 -6.69
N CYS A 112 3.02 17.37 -6.38
CA CYS A 112 2.99 16.86 -5.00
C CYS A 112 4.40 16.57 -4.50
N TYR A 113 4.59 16.67 -3.18
CA TYR A 113 5.82 16.22 -2.53
C TYR A 113 5.80 14.70 -2.38
N LYS A 114 6.97 14.07 -2.41
CA LYS A 114 7.13 12.63 -2.20
C LYS A 114 8.14 12.38 -1.10
N ILE A 115 7.83 11.43 -0.23
CA ILE A 115 8.78 10.85 0.72
C ILE A 115 8.89 9.36 0.40
N ASP A 116 10.09 8.91 0.06
CA ASP A 116 10.34 7.49 -0.21
C ASP A 116 10.71 6.77 1.09
N ILE A 117 9.85 5.85 1.54
CA ILE A 117 10.10 5.07 2.75
C ILE A 117 11.37 4.20 2.63
N ASN A 118 11.80 3.88 1.41
CA ASN A 118 13.03 3.12 1.17
C ASN A 118 14.31 3.90 1.51
N ASP A 119 14.21 5.21 1.76
CA ASP A 119 15.33 6.02 2.26
C ASP A 119 15.43 5.95 3.80
N ILE A 120 14.38 5.46 4.47
CA ILE A 120 14.29 5.34 5.93
C ILE A 120 14.46 3.89 6.38
N VAL A 121 13.83 2.94 5.67
CA VAL A 121 13.89 1.50 5.96
C VAL A 121 15.08 0.92 5.23
N LEU A 122 16.15 0.61 5.97
CA LEU A 122 17.45 0.24 5.40
C LEU A 122 17.78 -1.24 5.59
N SER A 123 17.13 -1.90 6.56
CA SER A 123 17.41 -3.28 6.92
C SER A 123 16.19 -4.00 7.48
N VAL A 124 16.22 -5.33 7.49
CA VAL A 124 15.16 -6.15 8.10
C VAL A 124 14.97 -5.84 9.59
N ASP A 125 15.98 -5.32 10.26
CA ASP A 125 15.93 -4.90 11.67
C ASP A 125 15.04 -3.67 11.88
N ASP A 126 14.67 -2.96 10.82
CA ASP A 126 13.73 -1.83 10.88
C ASP A 126 12.25 -2.29 10.91
N LEU A 127 11.98 -3.59 10.72
CA LEU A 127 10.64 -4.19 10.73
C LEU A 127 10.22 -4.61 12.14
N VAL A 128 8.93 -4.53 12.48
CA VAL A 128 8.43 -4.93 13.83
C VAL A 128 8.69 -6.40 14.11
N ASN A 129 8.30 -7.27 13.18
CA ASN A 129 8.38 -8.73 13.31
C ASN A 129 8.90 -9.34 12.00
N PRO A 130 10.20 -9.23 11.66
CA PRO A 130 10.72 -9.66 10.36
C PRO A 130 10.50 -11.16 10.06
N SER A 131 10.32 -11.99 11.07
CA SER A 131 10.02 -13.43 10.93
C SER A 131 8.54 -13.74 10.67
N GLU A 132 7.63 -12.85 11.05
CA GLU A 132 6.18 -13.10 11.02
C GLU A 132 5.42 -12.18 10.07
N ASP A 133 5.88 -10.93 9.96
CA ASP A 133 5.35 -9.87 9.14
C ASP A 133 6.07 -9.85 7.79
N PRO A 134 5.34 -9.76 6.67
CA PRO A 134 5.96 -9.78 5.36
C PRO A 134 6.69 -8.48 4.99
N GLY A 135 6.81 -7.49 5.88
CA GLY A 135 7.53 -6.22 5.67
C GLY A 135 6.62 -5.01 5.49
N VAL A 136 5.41 -5.06 6.07
CA VAL A 136 4.40 -4.00 5.98
C VAL A 136 4.34 -3.11 7.22
N HIS A 137 4.86 -3.57 8.37
CA HIS A 137 4.92 -2.80 9.62
C HIS A 137 6.35 -2.56 10.09
N TYR A 138 6.62 -1.33 10.53
CA TYR A 138 7.96 -0.88 10.93
C TYR A 138 8.08 -0.64 12.43
N LYS A 139 9.29 -0.73 12.97
CA LYS A 139 9.53 -0.36 14.36
C LYS A 139 9.22 1.12 14.58
N ARG A 140 9.01 1.48 15.85
CA ARG A 140 8.68 2.84 16.28
C ARG A 140 9.68 3.87 15.77
N GLU A 141 10.95 3.53 15.73
CA GLU A 141 12.06 4.39 15.30
C GLU A 141 11.92 4.79 13.83
N VAL A 142 11.41 3.90 12.97
CA VAL A 142 11.14 4.20 11.56
C VAL A 142 9.98 5.19 11.44
N TYR A 143 8.90 4.97 12.19
CA TYR A 143 7.76 5.92 12.19
C TYR A 143 8.17 7.29 12.71
N LEU A 144 9.07 7.36 13.70
CA LEU A 144 9.60 8.62 14.19
C LEU A 144 10.40 9.36 13.10
N LYS A 145 11.34 8.68 12.44
CA LYS A 145 12.11 9.25 11.31
C LYS A 145 11.20 9.73 10.18
N LEU A 146 10.15 8.99 9.87
CA LEU A 146 9.16 9.38 8.86
C LEU A 146 8.40 10.64 9.28
N ALA A 147 7.97 10.72 10.54
CA ALA A 147 7.29 11.90 11.08
C ALA A 147 8.19 13.14 11.04
N ASP A 148 9.48 12.99 11.40
CA ASP A 148 10.47 14.06 11.35
C ASP A 148 10.66 14.57 9.91
N GLN A 149 10.75 13.66 8.93
CA GLN A 149 10.88 14.03 7.51
C GLN A 149 9.63 14.74 6.95
N ILE A 150 8.44 14.34 7.41
CA ILE A 150 7.19 15.04 7.09
C ILE A 150 7.21 16.46 7.68
N ALA A 151 7.61 16.60 8.94
CA ALA A 151 7.68 17.89 9.62
C ALA A 151 8.66 18.84 8.91
N GLU A 152 9.87 18.36 8.60
CA GLU A 152 10.87 19.12 7.85
C GLU A 152 10.35 19.55 6.46
N THR A 153 9.67 18.64 5.76
CA THR A 153 9.05 18.96 4.47
C THR A 153 8.03 20.09 4.61
N CYS A 154 7.14 20.03 5.61
CA CYS A 154 6.17 21.07 5.90
C CYS A 154 6.84 22.42 6.21
N GLU A 155 7.90 22.44 7.03
CA GLU A 155 8.64 23.68 7.34
C GLU A 155 9.28 24.29 6.10
N ASN A 156 9.89 23.47 5.25
CA ASN A 156 10.53 23.93 4.01
C ASN A 156 9.50 24.52 3.03
N ILE A 157 8.29 23.98 2.99
CA ILE A 157 7.18 24.51 2.19
C ILE A 157 6.73 25.87 2.72
N ALA A 158 6.52 25.98 4.03
CA ALA A 158 6.13 27.23 4.67
C ALA A 158 7.17 28.34 4.43
N LYS A 159 8.47 28.02 4.57
CA LYS A 159 9.58 28.96 4.29
C LYS A 159 9.55 29.45 2.83
N LYS A 160 9.35 28.57 1.86
CA LYS A 160 9.27 28.94 0.43
C LYS A 160 8.09 29.86 0.14
N GLN A 161 6.93 29.62 0.75
CA GLN A 161 5.75 30.47 0.58
C GLN A 161 5.98 31.87 1.14
N LEU A 162 6.63 31.99 2.30
CA LEU A 162 6.97 33.28 2.92
C LEU A 162 7.96 34.08 2.07
N CYS A 163 9.03 33.46 1.55
CA CYS A 163 10.00 34.15 0.71
C CYS A 163 9.40 34.69 -0.59
N ASN A 164 8.53 33.91 -1.26
CA ASN A 164 7.86 34.33 -2.48
C ASN A 164 6.86 35.47 -2.26
N SER A 165 6.35 35.61 -1.02
CA SER A 165 5.42 36.69 -0.63
C SER A 165 6.12 38.04 -0.43
N HIS A 166 7.46 38.07 -0.34
CA HIS A 166 8.25 39.28 -0.10
C HIS A 166 9.01 39.77 -1.34
N THR A 167 8.85 39.11 -2.50
CA THR A 167 9.44 39.54 -3.79
C THR A 167 8.45 40.36 -4.65
N LEU A 168 7.24 40.64 -4.16
CA LEU A 168 6.18 41.36 -4.88
C LEU A 168 5.89 42.77 -4.31
N LEU A 169 6.91 43.45 -3.77
CA LEU A 169 6.85 44.86 -3.39
C LEU A 169 7.89 45.68 -4.16
#